data_AF-A0A521PPN0-F1
#
_entry.id   AF-A0A521PPN0-F1
#
_cell.length_a   1.000
_cell.length_b   1.000
_cell.length_c   1.000
_cell.angle_alpha   90.00
_cell.angle_beta   90.00
_cell.angle_gamma   90.00
#
_symmetry.space_group_name_H-M   'P 1'
#
loop_
_entity.id
_entity.type
_entity.pdbx_description
1 polymer ?
#
loop_
_entity_poly.entity_id
_entity_poly.type
_entity_poly.pdbx_seq_one_letter_code
_entity_poly.pdbx_strand_id
1 'polypeptide(L)'
;MATQPLALTLPLDDPARTAAQGIADRLSEGRPVARNDLLAGMTSAFGGSSADGSWSLRDAYDVLELAQILELLDWKPEALPHLKAAGCFTEIIQHRTRLFVPPSRAVEILGEIAG
;
A
#
# COMPACT_ATOMS: atom_id res chain seq x y z
N MET A 1 21.06 -17.87 -5.76
CA MET A 1 20.67 -16.45 -5.89
C MET A 1 19.58 -16.21 -4.85
N ALA A 2 19.93 -15.68 -3.68
CA ALA A 2 19.00 -15.57 -2.56
C ALA A 2 18.05 -14.39 -2.80
N THR A 3 16.75 -14.67 -2.91
CA THR A 3 15.70 -13.65 -2.88
C THR A 3 15.72 -13.03 -1.49
N GLN A 4 16.28 -11.82 -1.39
CA GLN A 4 16.26 -11.05 -0.16
C GLN A 4 14.80 -10.74 0.23
N PRO A 5 14.47 -10.71 1.53
CA PRO A 5 13.13 -10.37 1.98
C PRO A 5 12.77 -8.94 1.53
N LEU A 6 11.49 -8.75 1.21
CA LEU A 6 10.88 -7.48 0.81
C LEU A 6 10.83 -6.51 2.02
N ALA A 7 12.00 -6.05 2.45
CA ALA A 7 12.11 -5.03 3.47
C ALA A 7 12.08 -3.67 2.78
N LEU A 8 11.14 -2.80 3.20
CA LEU A 8 11.14 -1.39 2.83
C LEU A 8 12.53 -0.82 3.15
N THR A 9 13.27 -0.44 2.11
CA THR A 9 14.65 0.08 2.23
C THR A 9 14.69 1.59 2.32
N LEU A 10 13.65 2.26 1.85
CA LEU A 10 13.48 3.71 1.95
C LEU A 10 13.13 4.15 3.39
N PRO A 11 13.75 5.22 3.93
CA PRO A 11 13.27 5.87 5.13
C PRO A 11 11.80 6.31 4.95
N LEU A 12 10.92 6.01 5.91
CA LEU A 12 9.51 6.44 5.89
C LEU A 12 9.36 7.91 6.31
N ASP A 13 10.20 8.76 5.74
CA ASP A 13 10.18 10.20 5.92
C ASP A 13 9.01 10.85 5.18
N ASP A 14 8.85 12.17 5.35
CA ASP A 14 7.71 12.91 4.84
C ASP A 14 7.50 12.78 3.31
N PRO A 15 8.51 12.90 2.43
CA PRO A 15 8.29 12.76 0.99
C PRO A 15 7.87 11.34 0.58
N ALA A 16 8.46 10.30 1.18
CA ALA A 16 8.07 8.92 0.94
C ALA A 16 6.60 8.66 1.33
N ARG A 17 6.19 9.16 2.51
CA ARG A 17 4.82 9.03 3.01
C ARG A 17 3.82 9.77 2.14
N THR A 18 4.13 10.99 1.72
CA THR A 18 3.26 11.79 0.83
C THR A 18 3.07 11.09 -0.52
N ALA A 19 4.15 10.58 -1.12
CA ALA A 19 4.06 9.82 -2.36
C ALA A 19 3.20 8.56 -2.18
N ALA A 20 3.41 7.81 -1.11
CA ALA A 20 2.65 6.59 -0.85
C ALA A 20 1.16 6.84 -0.61
N GLN A 21 0.81 7.90 0.14
CA GLN A 21 -0.58 8.27 0.35
C GLN A 21 -1.28 8.62 -0.96
N GLY A 22 -0.64 9.42 -1.83
CA GLY A 22 -1.21 9.77 -3.13
C GLY A 22 -1.42 8.55 -4.05
N ILE A 23 -0.57 7.54 -3.95
CA ILE A 23 -0.76 6.27 -4.67
C ILE A 23 -1.85 5.41 -4.00
N ALA A 24 -1.91 5.36 -2.67
CA ALA A 24 -2.94 4.63 -1.93
C ALA A 24 -4.35 5.15 -2.24
N ASP A 25 -4.52 6.48 -2.31
CA ASP A 25 -5.79 7.11 -2.69
C ASP A 25 -6.25 6.63 -4.08
N ARG A 26 -5.35 6.56 -5.06
CA ARG A 26 -5.65 6.02 -6.40
C ARG A 26 -6.04 4.55 -6.37
N LEU A 27 -5.34 3.74 -5.59
CA LEU A 27 -5.65 2.32 -5.41
C LEU A 27 -7.06 2.15 -4.81
N SER A 28 -7.41 2.97 -3.80
CA SER A 28 -8.72 2.94 -3.13
C SER A 28 -9.90 3.32 -4.05
N GLU A 29 -9.62 4.01 -5.15
CA GLU A 29 -10.56 4.37 -6.21
C GLU A 29 -10.65 3.29 -7.30
N GLY A 30 -9.89 2.19 -7.18
CA GLY A 30 -9.82 1.12 -8.16
C GLY A 30 -9.08 1.51 -9.45
N ARG A 31 -8.30 2.61 -9.43
CA ARG A 31 -7.55 3.05 -10.61
C ARG A 31 -6.23 2.28 -10.72
N PRO A 32 -5.89 1.72 -11.89
CA PRO A 32 -4.61 1.05 -12.08
C PRO A 32 -3.45 2.06 -11.93
N VAL A 33 -2.37 1.65 -11.28
CA VAL A 33 -1.16 2.47 -11.12
C VAL A 33 -0.20 2.16 -12.27
N ALA A 34 -0.12 3.06 -13.26
CA ALA A 34 0.88 2.96 -14.32
C ALA A 34 2.24 3.49 -13.85
N ARG A 35 3.31 3.04 -14.51
CA ARG A 35 4.68 3.48 -14.19
C ARG A 35 4.82 5.00 -14.18
N ASN A 36 4.23 5.69 -15.16
CA ASN A 36 4.33 7.15 -15.25
C ASN A 36 3.66 7.86 -14.07
N ASP A 37 2.59 7.30 -13.52
CA ASP A 37 1.92 7.86 -12.35
C ASP A 37 2.81 7.75 -11.11
N LEU A 38 3.47 6.60 -10.94
CA LEU A 38 4.39 6.37 -9.84
C LEU A 38 5.59 7.32 -9.90
N LEU A 39 6.20 7.49 -11.09
CA LEU A 39 7.32 8.43 -11.26
C LEU A 39 6.88 9.89 -11.06
N ALA A 40 5.67 10.26 -11.49
CA ALA A 40 5.13 11.60 -11.28
C ALA A 40 4.88 11.87 -9.80
N GLY A 41 4.30 10.91 -9.06
CA GLY A 41 4.10 11.00 -7.62
C GLY A 41 5.42 11.15 -6.86
N MET A 42 6.42 10.33 -7.21
CA MET A 42 7.77 10.45 -6.65
C MET A 42 8.39 11.81 -6.96
N THR A 43 8.31 12.28 -8.21
CA THR A 43 8.87 13.57 -8.61
C THR A 43 8.23 14.73 -7.85
N SER A 44 6.91 14.69 -7.68
CA SER A 44 6.17 15.70 -6.95
C SER A 44 6.52 15.73 -5.46
N ALA A 45 6.74 14.58 -4.83
CA ALA A 45 7.00 14.50 -3.40
C ALA A 45 8.46 14.80 -3.04
N PHE A 46 9.41 14.32 -3.83
CA PHE A 46 10.85 14.49 -3.59
C PHE A 46 11.43 15.78 -4.19
N GLY A 47 10.65 16.51 -5.01
CA GLY A 47 11.08 17.79 -5.60
C GLY A 47 12.09 17.66 -6.73
N GLY A 48 12.32 16.45 -7.24
CA GLY A 48 13.25 16.15 -8.32
C GLY A 48 12.99 14.75 -8.87
N SER A 49 13.69 14.33 -9.91
CA SER A 49 13.42 13.10 -10.67
C SER A 49 14.43 11.99 -10.37
N SER A 50 14.17 10.78 -10.85
CA SER A 50 15.21 9.73 -10.81
C SER A 50 16.41 10.02 -11.70
N ALA A 51 16.27 10.90 -12.70
CA ALA A 51 17.37 11.24 -13.62
C ALA A 51 18.41 12.16 -12.99
N ASP A 52 18.00 13.01 -12.04
CA ASP A 52 18.90 13.89 -11.28
C ASP A 52 19.39 13.27 -9.96
N GLY A 53 18.94 12.04 -9.66
CA GLY A 53 19.35 11.29 -8.48
C GLY A 53 18.59 11.65 -7.21
N SER A 54 17.49 12.42 -7.28
CA SER A 54 16.66 12.75 -6.11
C SER A 54 16.02 11.52 -5.45
N TRP A 55 15.87 10.42 -6.19
CA TRP A 55 15.42 9.11 -5.73
C TRP A 55 15.77 8.04 -6.76
N SER A 56 15.85 6.79 -6.33
CA SER A 56 16.09 5.63 -7.19
C SER A 56 14.79 4.92 -7.56
N LEU A 57 14.81 4.08 -8.60
CA LEU A 57 13.65 3.24 -8.92
C LEU A 57 13.30 2.25 -7.81
N ARG A 58 14.27 1.85 -6.96
CA ARG A 58 13.99 1.00 -5.80
C ARG A 58 13.11 1.73 -4.79
N ASP A 59 13.42 3.01 -4.53
CA ASP A 59 12.65 3.86 -3.63
C ASP A 59 11.19 4.00 -4.08
N ALA A 60 10.97 4.09 -5.41
CA ALA A 60 9.63 4.13 -5.97
C ALA A 60 8.85 2.81 -5.74
N TYR A 61 9.52 1.66 -5.78
CA TYR A 61 8.88 0.38 -5.44
C TYR A 61 8.59 0.25 -3.94
N ASP A 62 9.48 0.72 -3.07
CA ASP A 62 9.22 0.77 -1.62
C ASP A 62 8.00 1.65 -1.30
N VAL A 63 7.88 2.80 -1.97
CA VAL A 63 6.70 3.67 -1.88
C VAL A 63 5.43 2.98 -2.39
N LEU A 64 5.51 2.21 -3.47
CA LEU A 64 4.37 1.46 -3.99
C LEU A 64 3.92 0.36 -3.01
N GLU A 65 4.86 -0.39 -2.42
CA GLU A 65 4.59 -1.38 -1.39
C GLU A 65 3.92 -0.73 -0.16
N LEU A 66 4.45 0.42 0.29
CA LEU A 66 3.84 1.21 1.36
C LEU A 66 2.44 1.68 1.00
N ALA A 67 2.21 2.15 -0.23
CA ALA A 67 0.89 2.59 -0.68
C ALA A 67 -0.15 1.46 -0.65
N GLN A 68 0.24 0.24 -1.05
CA GLN A 68 -0.62 -0.94 -0.95
C GLN A 68 -0.93 -1.29 0.51
N ILE A 69 0.07 -1.20 1.40
CA ILE A 69 -0.15 -1.38 2.83
C ILE A 69 -1.11 -0.31 3.37
N LEU A 70 -0.94 0.95 2.99
CA LEU A 70 -1.81 2.05 3.42
C LEU A 70 -3.25 1.84 2.94
N GLU A 71 -3.45 1.45 1.68
CA GLU A 71 -4.78 1.15 1.14
C GLU A 71 -5.44 -0.02 1.88
N LEU A 72 -4.72 -1.13 2.08
CA LEU A 72 -5.23 -2.28 2.81
C LEU A 72 -5.55 -1.95 4.29
N LEU A 73 -4.78 -1.05 4.90
CA LEU A 73 -5.03 -0.56 6.26
C LEU A 73 -6.20 0.44 6.32
N ASP A 74 -6.50 1.13 5.22
CA ASP A 74 -7.56 2.13 5.08
C ASP A 74 -8.79 1.57 4.33
N TRP A 75 -9.07 0.29 4.56
CA TRP A 75 -10.27 -0.39 4.10
C TRP A 75 -11.53 0.39 4.50
N LYS A 76 -12.48 0.47 3.57
CA LYS A 76 -13.73 1.23 3.74
C LYS A 76 -14.67 0.55 4.76
N PRO A 77 -15.20 1.26 5.77
CA PRO A 77 -16.14 0.70 6.75
C PRO A 77 -17.35 -0.01 6.14
N GLU A 78 -17.80 0.45 4.98
CA GLU A 78 -18.93 -0.10 4.23
C GLU A 78 -18.65 -1.54 3.74
N ALA A 79 -17.38 -1.88 3.50
CA ALA A 79 -16.97 -3.21 3.10
C ALA A 79 -16.87 -4.20 4.29
N LEU A 80 -17.00 -3.72 5.53
CA LEU A 80 -16.81 -4.56 6.72
C LEU A 80 -17.66 -5.83 6.75
N PRO A 81 -18.96 -5.79 6.42
CA PRO A 81 -19.78 -7.01 6.46
C PRO A 81 -19.27 -8.08 5.50
N HIS A 82 -18.86 -7.67 4.29
CA HIS A 82 -18.32 -8.57 3.28
C HIS A 82 -16.95 -9.12 3.69
N LEU A 83 -16.05 -8.26 4.18
CA LEU A 83 -14.72 -8.68 4.63
C LEU A 83 -14.80 -9.66 5.81
N LYS A 84 -15.74 -9.46 6.75
CA LYS A 84 -16.01 -10.42 7.82
C LYS A 84 -16.58 -11.74 7.31
N ALA A 85 -17.47 -11.69 6.32
CA ALA A 85 -18.02 -12.89 5.70
C ALA A 85 -16.95 -13.72 4.98
N ALA A 86 -15.95 -13.07 4.36
CA ALA A 86 -14.78 -13.71 3.78
C ALA A 86 -13.83 -14.32 4.83
N GLY A 87 -14.03 -14.06 6.13
CA GLY A 87 -13.24 -14.64 7.22
C GLY A 87 -12.20 -13.70 7.84
N CYS A 88 -12.20 -12.41 7.48
CA CYS A 88 -11.45 -11.40 8.23
C CYS A 88 -12.09 -11.15 9.60
N PHE A 89 -11.30 -10.70 10.56
CA PHE A 89 -11.80 -10.28 11.87
C PHE A 89 -11.36 -8.86 12.20
N THR A 90 -11.98 -8.27 13.23
CA THR A 90 -11.72 -6.88 13.61
C THR A 90 -11.50 -6.71 15.08
N GLU A 91 -10.62 -5.80 15.45
CA GLU A 91 -10.48 -5.28 16.81
C GLU A 91 -10.52 -3.75 16.81
N ILE A 92 -10.80 -3.16 17.97
CA ILE A 92 -10.66 -1.71 18.18
C ILE A 92 -9.31 -1.47 18.86
N ILE A 93 -8.36 -0.88 18.12
CA ILE A 93 -7.02 -0.57 18.60
C ILE A 93 -6.79 0.93 18.43
N GLN A 94 -6.42 1.63 19.51
CA GLN A 94 -6.22 3.08 19.51
C GLN A 94 -7.40 3.87 18.90
N HIS A 95 -8.62 3.55 19.33
CA HIS A 95 -9.86 4.18 18.84
C HIS A 95 -10.12 4.04 17.33
N ARG A 96 -9.51 3.05 16.65
CA ARG A 96 -9.81 2.70 15.25
C ARG A 96 -10.14 1.23 15.09
N THR A 97 -11.10 0.91 14.23
CA THR A 97 -11.38 -0.47 13.80
C THR A 97 -10.24 -0.93 12.90
N ARG A 98 -9.48 -1.93 13.35
CA ARG A 98 -8.44 -2.59 12.57
C ARG A 98 -9.01 -3.90 12.04
N LEU A 99 -8.84 -4.15 10.75
CA LEU A 99 -9.18 -5.40 10.09
C LEU A 99 -7.93 -6.28 10.01
N PHE A 100 -8.11 -7.57 10.22
CA PHE A 100 -7.05 -8.57 10.17
C PHE A 100 -7.48 -9.74 9.31
N VAL A 101 -6.53 -10.25 8.52
CA VAL A 101 -6.68 -11.49 7.75
C VAL A 101 -5.96 -12.62 8.51
N PRO A 102 -6.64 -13.72 8.87
CA PRO A 102 -6.00 -14.86 9.51
C PRO A 102 -4.88 -15.45 8.63
N PRO A 103 -3.63 -15.58 9.12
CA PRO A 103 -2.49 -15.99 8.30
C PRO A 103 -2.64 -17.42 7.76
N SER A 104 -3.33 -18.30 8.47
CA SER A 104 -3.60 -19.68 8.05
C SER A 104 -4.53 -19.79 6.83
N ARG A 105 -5.31 -18.74 6.53
CA ARG A 105 -6.26 -18.71 5.41
C ARG A 105 -6.06 -17.51 4.48
N ALA A 106 -4.99 -16.73 4.67
CA ALA A 106 -4.84 -15.43 4.01
C ALA A 106 -4.91 -15.51 2.49
N VAL A 107 -4.29 -16.52 1.87
CA VAL A 107 -4.28 -16.67 0.40
C VAL A 107 -5.69 -16.96 -0.15
N GLU A 108 -6.47 -17.80 0.53
CA GLU A 108 -7.86 -18.12 0.17
C GLU A 108 -8.74 -16.88 0.30
N ILE A 109 -8.68 -16.21 1.45
CA ILE A 109 -9.50 -15.03 1.78
C ILE A 109 -9.20 -13.87 0.82
N LEU A 110 -7.93 -13.62 0.54
CA LEU A 110 -7.53 -12.59 -0.43
C LEU A 110 -7.99 -12.94 -1.85
N GLY A 111 -7.98 -14.21 -2.23
CA GLY A 111 -8.50 -14.68 -3.51
C GLY A 111 -10.02 -14.48 -3.64
N GLU A 112 -10.78 -14.70 -2.57
CA GLU A 112 -12.22 -14.46 -2.51
C GLU A 112 -12.58 -12.96 -2.55
N ILE A 113 -11.77 -12.11 -1.90
CA ILE A 113 -12.01 -10.65 -1.86
C ILE A 113 -11.63 -9.99 -3.20
N ALA A 114 -10.64 -10.52 -3.91
CA ALA A 114 -10.15 -9.95 -5.16
C ALA A 114 -10.90 -10.43 -6.42
N GLY A 115 -11.74 -11.46 -6.30
CA GLY A 115 -12.53 -12.05 -7.39
C GLY A 115 -13.93 -11.48 -7.48
#